data_AF-A0A1A6GKS4-F1
#
_entry.id   AF-A0A1A6GKS4-F1
#
_cell.length_a   1.000
_cell.length_b   1.000
_cell.length_c   1.000
_cell.angle_alpha   90.00
_cell.angle_beta   90.00
_cell.angle_gamma   90.00
#
_symmetry.space_group_name_H-M   'P 1'
#
loop_
_entity.id
_entity.type
_entity.pdbx_description
1 polymer ?
#
loop_
_entity_poly.entity_id
_entity_poly.type
_entity_poly.pdbx_seq_one_letter_code
_entity_poly.pdbx_strand_id
1 'polypeptide(L)'
;MSCLFFFLDDHSRVHLTPVEGVPDSDYINASFINGYQEKNKFIAAQGPKEETVNDFWRMIWEQNTATIVMVTNLKERKECKCAQYWPDQGCWTYGNVRVSVEDVTVLVDYTVRKFCIQQVRSSAPSQHSIIRTNPQNLLTSQVGDVTNRKPQRLITQFHFTSWPDFGVPFTPIGMLKFLKKVKACNPQYAGAIVVHCRSVAGVGRTGTFVVIDAMLDMMHSERKVDVYGFVSRIRAQRCQMVQTDVSDLWCLPSYFIQKLTSIKIQNDKMRTGNLPANMKKNRVLQIIPCKYPSPPQSLPVPAPYFLHYSSFSGVIGLKSRNSIASCCLKFFSDEFNRVIIPVKRGEENTDYVNASFIDGYRQKDSYIASQGPLLHTIEDFWRMIWEWKSCSIVMLTELEERGQVSSRGPLGYEKHTVPDLAYLSHLFFQEKCAQYWPSDGLVSYGDITVELKKEEECESYTVRDLLVTNTRENKSRQIRQFHFHGWPEVGIPSDGKGMINIIAAVQKQQQQSGNHPITVHCSAGAGRTGTFCALSTVLERVKAEGILDVFQTVKSLRLQRPHMVQTLEQYEFCYKVVQEYIDAFSDYANFK
;
A
#
# COMPACT_ATOMS: atom_id res chain seq x y z
N MET A 1 -18.16 7.92 33.17
CA MET A 1 -17.22 7.41 34.19
C MET A 1 -16.63 6.10 33.67
N SER A 2 -15.46 6.14 33.02
CA SER A 2 -14.75 4.94 32.56
C SER A 2 -13.30 5.27 32.15
N CYS A 3 -12.53 5.85 33.08
CA CYS A 3 -11.07 5.78 33.05
C CYS A 3 -10.65 4.75 34.10
N LEU A 4 -10.74 3.46 33.72
CA LEU A 4 -10.15 2.38 34.51
C LEU A 4 -8.63 2.42 34.30
N PHE A 5 -7.92 2.66 35.40
CA PHE A 5 -6.50 2.92 35.54
C PHE A 5 -5.57 2.00 34.71
N PHE A 6 -4.71 2.60 33.89
CA PHE A 6 -3.55 1.94 33.27
C PHE A 6 -2.34 2.09 34.19
N PHE A 7 -2.35 1.43 35.35
CA PHE A 7 -1.16 1.41 36.22
C PHE A 7 -0.05 0.56 35.58
N LEU A 8 1.18 1.09 35.63
CA LEU A 8 2.41 0.37 35.33
C LEU A 8 2.70 -0.59 36.48
N ASP A 9 3.25 -1.76 36.17
CA ASP A 9 3.84 -2.60 37.19
C ASP A 9 5.27 -2.14 37.47
N ASP A 10 5.59 -1.90 38.74
CA ASP A 10 6.89 -1.33 39.16
C ASP A 10 8.08 -2.23 38.78
N HIS A 11 7.87 -3.55 38.63
CA HIS A 11 8.98 -4.47 38.33
C HIS A 11 9.50 -4.39 36.89
N SER A 12 8.76 -3.75 35.97
CA SER A 12 9.09 -3.72 34.53
C SER A 12 9.06 -2.32 33.94
N ARG A 13 8.75 -1.29 34.74
CA ARG A 13 8.73 0.09 34.28
C ARG A 13 10.12 0.57 33.85
N VAL A 14 10.14 1.51 32.91
CA VAL A 14 11.38 2.21 32.55
C VAL A 14 11.63 3.29 33.60
N HIS A 15 12.81 3.26 34.21
CA HIS A 15 13.25 4.28 35.17
C HIS A 15 14.08 5.34 34.44
N LEU A 16 13.71 6.60 34.61
CA LEU A 16 14.54 7.73 34.19
C LEU A 16 15.50 8.12 35.31
N THR A 17 16.64 8.68 34.93
CA THR A 17 17.59 9.22 35.90
C THR A 17 16.94 10.41 36.63
N PRO A 18 16.85 10.40 37.98
CA PRO A 18 16.23 11.48 38.74
C PRO A 18 16.92 12.81 38.45
N VAL A 19 16.13 13.86 38.23
CA VAL A 19 16.60 15.24 38.09
C VAL A 19 16.63 15.87 39.47
N GLU A 20 17.79 16.41 39.84
CA GLU A 20 17.99 17.06 41.13
C GLU A 20 16.98 18.20 41.34
N GLY A 21 16.31 18.20 42.49
CA GLY A 21 15.29 19.21 42.83
C GLY A 21 13.92 19.02 42.18
N VAL A 22 13.72 17.98 41.35
CA VAL A 22 12.41 17.67 40.75
C VAL A 22 11.91 16.32 41.27
N PRO A 23 10.97 16.31 42.23
CA PRO A 23 10.32 15.08 42.70
C PRO A 23 9.67 14.30 41.55
N ASP A 24 9.66 12.97 41.65
CA ASP A 24 9.01 12.05 40.69
C ASP A 24 9.51 12.15 39.23
N SER A 25 10.67 12.78 39.03
CA SER A 25 11.31 12.93 37.71
C SER A 25 11.89 11.62 37.16
N ASP A 26 11.81 10.51 37.89
CA ASP A 26 12.20 9.18 37.43
C ASP A 26 11.08 8.44 36.67
N TYR A 27 9.86 9.00 36.66
CA TYR A 27 8.68 8.35 36.12
C TYR A 27 8.48 8.63 34.62
N ILE A 28 8.18 7.57 33.86
CA ILE A 28 7.60 7.64 32.53
C ILE A 28 6.65 6.46 32.32
N ASN A 29 5.55 6.67 31.59
CA ASN A 29 4.60 5.60 31.27
C ASN A 29 5.09 4.69 30.15
N ALA A 30 6.07 3.85 30.50
CA ALA A 30 6.66 2.85 29.62
C ALA A 30 7.09 1.61 30.39
N SER A 31 7.02 0.45 29.75
CA SER A 31 7.43 -0.85 30.33
C SER A 31 8.35 -1.59 29.36
N PHE A 32 9.35 -2.30 29.89
CA PHE A 32 10.12 -3.24 29.10
C PHE A 32 9.28 -4.48 28.76
N ILE A 33 9.36 -4.90 27.50
CA ILE A 33 8.65 -6.08 26.98
C ILE A 33 9.67 -7.02 26.34
N ASN A 34 9.53 -8.30 26.63
CA ASN A 34 10.38 -9.33 26.06
C ASN A 34 10.00 -9.60 24.60
N GLY A 35 11.02 -9.88 23.77
CA GLY A 35 10.85 -10.54 22.48
C GLY A 35 10.70 -12.05 22.66
N TYR A 36 10.77 -12.79 21.55
CA TYR A 36 10.64 -14.25 21.59
C TYR A 36 11.79 -14.94 22.35
N GLN A 37 13.05 -14.62 22.03
CA GLN A 37 14.24 -15.16 22.70
C GLN A 37 15.08 -14.09 23.41
N GLU A 38 14.66 -12.83 23.36
CA GLU A 38 15.43 -11.68 23.83
C GLU A 38 14.67 -10.96 24.95
N LYS A 39 15.28 -10.84 26.13
CA LYS A 39 14.69 -10.09 27.25
C LYS A 39 14.78 -8.59 26.98
N ASN A 40 13.76 -7.85 27.38
CA ASN A 40 13.70 -6.38 27.27
C ASN A 40 14.00 -5.83 25.86
N LYS A 41 13.70 -6.61 24.81
CA LYS A 41 13.88 -6.24 23.40
C LYS A 41 13.14 -4.94 23.04
N PHE A 42 11.97 -4.74 23.65
CA PHE A 42 11.09 -3.62 23.37
C PHE A 42 10.85 -2.78 24.62
N ILE A 43 10.54 -1.51 24.41
CA ILE A 43 9.89 -0.64 25.39
C ILE A 43 8.51 -0.30 24.84
N ALA A 44 7.45 -0.76 25.51
CA ALA A 44 6.08 -0.37 25.20
C ALA A 44 5.75 0.92 25.96
N ALA A 45 5.64 2.03 25.22
CA ALA A 45 5.41 3.35 25.77
C ALA A 45 4.03 3.92 25.41
N GLN A 46 3.51 4.77 26.29
CA GLN A 46 2.39 5.67 26.00
C GLN A 46 2.81 6.66 24.90
N GLY A 47 1.91 6.98 23.96
CA GLY A 47 2.15 8.08 23.03
C GLY A 47 2.34 9.39 23.82
N PRO A 48 3.44 10.13 23.63
CA PRO A 48 3.77 11.28 24.46
C PRO A 48 2.66 12.34 24.42
N LYS A 49 2.45 12.98 25.58
CA LYS A 49 1.61 14.16 25.73
C LYS A 49 2.50 15.40 25.65
N GLU A 50 1.92 16.58 25.45
CA GLU A 50 2.67 17.84 25.35
C GLU A 50 3.62 18.01 26.56
N GLU A 51 3.14 17.70 27.76
CA GLU A 51 3.91 17.79 29.00
C GLU A 51 4.98 16.69 29.16
N THR A 52 4.87 15.54 28.47
CA THR A 52 5.80 14.41 28.62
C THR A 52 6.72 14.20 27.42
N VAL A 53 6.69 15.08 26.41
CA VAL A 53 7.60 15.01 25.25
C VAL A 53 9.07 15.05 25.68
N ASN A 54 9.39 15.89 26.67
CA ASN A 54 10.75 16.02 27.20
C ASN A 54 11.24 14.71 27.84
N ASP A 55 10.39 14.08 28.65
CA ASP A 55 10.69 12.80 29.30
C ASP A 55 10.82 11.66 28.29
N PHE A 56 10.02 11.70 27.22
CA PHE A 56 10.08 10.73 26.14
C PHE A 56 11.43 10.76 25.40
N TRP A 57 11.94 11.95 25.06
CA TRP A 57 13.28 12.08 24.47
C TRP A 57 14.41 11.75 25.43
N ARG A 58 14.24 12.09 26.72
CA ARG A 58 15.17 11.67 27.78
C ARG A 58 15.25 10.14 27.88
N MET A 59 14.11 9.45 27.85
CA MET A 59 14.04 7.99 27.81
C MET A 59 14.79 7.41 26.60
N ILE A 60 14.54 7.92 25.39
CA ILE A 60 15.20 7.46 24.16
C ILE A 60 16.73 7.58 24.28
N TRP A 61 17.19 8.69 24.86
CA TRP A 61 18.62 8.92 25.05
C TRP A 61 19.24 7.99 26.11
N GLU A 62 18.60 7.88 27.28
CA GLU A 62 19.10 7.07 28.41
C GLU A 62 19.11 5.56 28.07
N GLN A 63 18.08 5.09 27.36
CA GLN A 63 17.94 3.68 26.98
C GLN A 63 18.75 3.30 25.73
N ASN A 64 19.57 4.21 25.19
CA ASN A 64 20.36 4.01 23.98
C ASN A 64 19.51 3.50 22.79
N THR A 65 18.25 3.91 22.71
CA THR A 65 17.34 3.50 21.65
C THR A 65 17.80 4.11 20.32
N ALA A 66 17.86 3.31 19.26
CA ALA A 66 18.10 3.80 17.89
C ALA A 66 16.83 3.83 17.03
N THR A 67 15.80 3.09 17.42
CA THR A 67 14.61 2.86 16.62
C THR A 67 13.34 3.15 17.41
N ILE A 68 12.49 4.01 16.86
CA ILE A 68 11.17 4.35 17.41
C ILE A 68 10.10 3.82 16.46
N VAL A 69 9.12 3.09 16.96
CA VAL A 69 7.98 2.58 16.21
C VAL A 69 6.70 3.24 16.69
N MET A 70 6.09 4.05 15.84
CA MET A 70 4.83 4.75 16.09
C MET A 70 3.71 4.07 15.29
N VAL A 71 2.73 3.48 15.97
CA VAL A 71 1.63 2.72 15.36
C VAL A 71 0.29 3.45 15.52
N THR A 72 0.30 4.78 15.45
CA THR A 72 -0.90 5.63 15.49
C THR A 72 -0.69 6.88 14.66
N ASN A 73 -1.76 7.39 14.05
CA ASN A 73 -1.76 8.75 13.52
C ASN A 73 -1.87 9.77 14.68
N LEU A 74 -1.41 11.00 14.46
CA LEU A 74 -1.47 12.10 15.46
C LEU A 74 -2.92 12.44 15.85
N LYS A 75 -3.82 12.46 14.85
CA LYS A 75 -5.25 12.70 15.03
C LYS A 75 -6.03 11.59 14.36
N GLU A 76 -7.04 11.08 15.07
CA GLU A 76 -8.04 10.16 14.54
C GLU A 76 -9.42 10.79 14.84
N ARG A 77 -10.23 11.05 13.82
CA ARG A 77 -11.56 11.68 13.95
C ARG A 77 -11.58 12.98 14.75
N LYS A 78 -10.54 13.81 14.55
CA LYS A 78 -10.30 15.09 15.25
C LYS A 78 -9.86 14.94 16.72
N GLU A 79 -9.82 13.75 17.29
CA GLU A 79 -9.23 13.53 18.60
C GLU A 79 -7.71 13.38 18.49
N CYS A 80 -6.98 14.16 19.30
CA CYS A 80 -5.53 14.02 19.43
C CYS A 80 -5.20 12.69 20.10
N LYS A 81 -4.48 11.82 19.39
CA LYS A 81 -4.06 10.51 19.89
C LYS A 81 -2.59 10.49 20.31
N CYS A 82 -1.77 11.44 19.87
CA CYS A 82 -0.37 11.56 20.24
C CYS A 82 0.05 13.01 20.00
N ALA A 83 0.83 13.61 20.91
CA ALA A 83 1.49 14.88 20.63
C ALA A 83 2.54 14.70 19.54
N GLN A 84 2.78 15.75 18.76
CA GLN A 84 3.87 15.73 17.79
C GLN A 84 5.19 16.00 18.52
N TYR A 85 5.94 14.93 18.80
CA TYR A 85 7.20 14.98 19.55
C TYR A 85 8.44 15.18 18.66
N TRP A 86 8.27 15.58 17.40
CA TRP A 86 9.38 15.81 16.46
C TRP A 86 9.20 17.13 15.71
N PRO A 87 10.29 17.82 15.34
CA PRO A 87 10.22 18.98 14.46
C PRO A 87 9.91 18.58 13.02
N ASP A 88 9.14 19.38 12.30
CA ASP A 88 8.87 19.14 10.87
C ASP A 88 10.10 19.45 10.00
N GLN A 89 10.89 20.47 10.39
CA GLN A 89 12.10 20.91 9.69
C GLN A 89 13.14 21.45 10.69
N GLY A 90 14.42 21.40 10.32
CA GLY A 90 15.51 21.94 11.12
C GLY A 90 15.74 21.15 12.41
N CYS A 91 15.98 21.85 13.52
CA CYS A 91 16.21 21.24 14.82
C CYS A 91 15.39 21.88 15.94
N TRP A 92 14.99 21.07 16.91
CA TRP A 92 14.32 21.51 18.13
C TRP A 92 14.99 20.90 19.37
N THR A 93 14.87 21.57 20.52
CA THR A 93 15.42 21.04 21.78
C THR A 93 14.29 20.71 22.74
N TYR A 94 14.19 19.44 23.12
CA TYR A 94 13.22 18.92 24.08
C TYR A 94 13.95 18.62 25.40
N GLY A 95 13.73 19.46 26.41
CA GLY A 95 14.51 19.44 27.65
C GLY A 95 16.00 19.67 27.37
N ASN A 96 16.82 18.63 27.56
CA ASN A 96 18.26 18.63 27.31
C ASN A 96 18.66 17.80 26.05
N VAL A 97 17.70 17.38 25.23
CA VAL A 97 17.96 16.61 24.01
C VAL A 97 17.65 17.47 22.80
N ARG A 98 18.68 17.80 22.02
CA ARG A 98 18.53 18.43 20.70
C ARG A 98 18.21 17.36 19.67
N VAL A 99 17.17 17.57 18.87
CA VAL A 99 16.67 16.67 17.82
C VAL A 99 16.67 17.43 16.50
N SER A 100 17.42 16.95 15.52
CA SER A 100 17.53 17.51 14.17
C SER A 100 16.94 16.55 13.15
N VAL A 101 16.14 17.04 12.20
CA VAL A 101 15.63 16.23 11.09
C VAL A 101 16.74 16.04 10.06
N GLU A 102 17.01 14.80 9.69
CA GLU A 102 17.97 14.45 8.63
C GLU A 102 17.26 14.07 7.33
N ASP A 103 16.24 13.22 7.42
CA ASP A 103 15.54 12.68 6.25
C ASP A 103 14.09 12.29 6.59
N VAL A 104 13.20 12.40 5.60
CA VAL A 104 11.79 12.01 5.70
C VAL A 104 11.38 11.28 4.42
N THR A 105 11.09 9.99 4.54
CA THR A 105 10.57 9.16 3.46
C THR A 105 9.12 8.78 3.73
N VAL A 106 8.19 9.29 2.93
CA VAL A 106 6.76 8.94 3.00
C VAL A 106 6.44 7.82 2.03
N LEU A 107 5.89 6.71 2.55
CA LEU A 107 5.38 5.58 1.79
C LEU A 107 3.88 5.38 2.07
N VAL A 108 3.24 4.52 1.27
CA VAL A 108 1.79 4.29 1.34
C VAL A 108 1.29 3.79 2.70
N ASP A 109 2.06 2.89 3.34
CA ASP A 109 1.70 2.24 4.60
C ASP A 109 2.35 2.88 5.83
N TYR A 110 3.48 3.57 5.64
CA TYR A 110 4.26 4.13 6.73
C TYR A 110 5.17 5.27 6.28
N THR A 111 5.54 6.13 7.21
CA THR A 111 6.56 7.17 7.05
C THR A 111 7.80 6.80 7.84
N VAL A 112 8.98 6.97 7.25
CA VAL A 112 10.27 6.81 7.93
C VAL A 112 10.89 8.20 8.11
N ARG A 113 11.26 8.55 9.33
CA ARG A 113 11.98 9.78 9.65
C ARG A 113 13.31 9.46 10.29
N LYS A 114 14.38 10.12 9.85
CA LYS A 114 15.71 10.02 10.47
C LYS A 114 15.99 11.30 11.23
N PHE A 115 16.47 11.15 12.45
CA PHE A 115 16.81 12.26 13.33
C PHE A 115 18.24 12.12 13.83
N CYS A 116 18.98 13.22 13.86
CA CYS A 116 20.23 13.31 14.59
C CYS A 116 19.93 13.91 15.98
N ILE A 117 20.22 13.15 17.04
CA ILE A 117 20.01 13.59 18.42
C ILE A 117 21.32 13.81 19.17
N GLN A 118 21.33 14.81 20.06
CA GLN A 118 22.47 15.13 20.90
C GLN A 118 22.02 15.67 22.26
N GLN A 119 22.58 15.13 23.34
CA GLN A 119 22.39 15.72 24.67
C GLN A 119 23.18 17.03 24.77
N VAL A 120 22.47 18.13 25.03
CA VAL A 120 23.01 19.48 25.25
C VAL A 120 22.98 19.80 26.75
N ARG A 121 23.92 20.62 27.23
CA ARG A 121 23.89 21.08 28.63
C ARG A 121 22.69 21.99 28.84
N SER A 122 21.92 21.75 29.89
CA SER A 122 20.89 22.67 30.36
C SER A 122 21.57 23.94 30.86
N SER A 123 21.46 25.04 30.13
CA SER A 123 21.67 26.36 30.72
C SER A 123 20.53 26.58 31.71
N ALA A 124 20.81 26.46 33.01
CA ALA A 124 19.92 27.01 34.02
C ALA A 124 19.69 28.50 33.69
N PRO A 125 18.48 29.05 33.88
CA PRO A 125 18.26 30.48 33.72
C PRO A 125 18.94 31.21 34.88
N SER A 126 20.21 31.59 34.71
CA SER A 126 20.84 32.54 35.62
C SER A 126 20.27 33.93 35.35
N GLN A 127 19.67 34.49 36.39
CA GLN A 127 19.18 35.85 36.47
C GLN A 127 20.26 36.87 36.05
N HIS A 128 19.80 37.90 35.33
CA HIS A 128 20.46 39.20 35.10
C HIS A 128 21.92 39.25 34.62
N SER A 129 22.10 39.60 33.34
CA SER A 129 22.80 40.84 32.98
C SER A 129 22.64 41.16 31.49
N ILE A 130 22.06 42.32 31.21
CA ILE A 130 22.09 42.95 29.90
C ILE A 130 23.51 43.47 29.70
N ILE A 131 24.34 42.76 28.93
CA ILE A 131 25.59 43.33 28.42
C ILE A 131 25.27 43.94 27.05
N ARG A 132 25.19 45.28 27.02
CA ARG A 132 25.22 46.06 25.77
C ARG A 132 26.56 45.81 25.10
N THR A 133 26.54 45.30 23.88
CA THR A 133 27.72 45.11 23.04
C THR A 133 28.25 46.47 22.57
N ASN A 134 29.51 46.77 22.89
CA ASN A 134 30.30 47.79 22.23
C ASN A 134 31.33 47.06 21.34
N PRO A 135 31.41 47.31 20.02
CA PRO A 135 32.22 46.51 19.12
C PRO A 135 33.62 47.11 19.01
N GLN A 136 34.54 46.70 19.89
CA GLN A 136 35.99 46.86 19.70
C GLN A 136 36.72 46.07 20.79
N ASN A 137 37.06 44.82 20.49
CA ASN A 137 38.33 44.16 20.84
C ASN A 137 38.28 42.70 20.43
N LEU A 138 38.99 42.41 19.33
CA LEU A 138 39.47 41.09 18.98
C LEU A 138 40.48 40.64 20.05
N LEU A 139 40.53 39.33 20.27
CA LEU A 139 41.55 38.57 21.03
C LEU A 139 41.42 38.66 22.56
N THR A 140 40.80 37.64 23.17
CA THR A 140 41.50 36.61 23.97
C THR A 140 40.51 35.62 24.62
N SER A 141 41.02 34.40 24.83
CA SER A 141 40.48 33.30 25.63
C SER A 141 39.16 32.65 25.22
N GLN A 142 39.25 31.53 24.48
CA GLN A 142 38.43 30.34 24.74
C GLN A 142 39.26 29.08 24.51
N VAL A 143 40.13 28.75 25.46
CA VAL A 143 40.40 27.34 25.77
C VAL A 143 39.29 26.93 26.73
N GLY A 144 38.10 26.72 26.17
CA GLY A 144 36.97 26.15 26.87
C GLY A 144 37.01 24.64 26.69
N ASP A 145 37.32 23.94 27.78
CA ASP A 145 37.35 22.50 27.99
C ASP A 145 36.45 21.67 27.04
N VAL A 146 37.08 20.95 26.10
CA VAL A 146 36.46 20.15 25.01
C VAL A 146 36.04 18.75 25.49
N THR A 147 36.21 18.42 26.77
CA THR A 147 36.30 17.03 27.24
C THR A 147 34.97 16.27 27.45
N ASN A 148 33.78 16.83 27.14
CA ASN A 148 32.52 16.15 27.52
C ASN A 148 31.30 16.35 26.60
N ARG A 149 31.49 16.56 25.29
CA ARG A 149 30.37 16.52 24.33
C ARG A 149 30.04 15.07 23.99
N LYS A 150 28.90 14.56 24.47
CA LYS A 150 28.43 13.22 24.06
C LYS A 150 28.20 13.19 22.55
N PRO A 151 28.57 12.06 21.88
CA PRO A 151 28.47 11.94 20.44
C PRO A 151 27.01 12.03 19.98
N GLN A 152 26.83 12.53 18.76
CA GLN A 152 25.52 12.54 18.10
C GLN A 152 25.08 11.10 17.81
N ARG A 153 23.76 10.86 17.89
CA ARG A 153 23.16 9.54 17.61
C ARG A 153 22.12 9.68 16.52
N LEU A 154 22.14 8.74 15.58
CA LEU A 154 21.10 8.64 14.55
C LEU A 154 19.94 7.81 15.07
N ILE A 155 18.74 8.38 15.04
CA ILE A 155 17.48 7.74 15.39
C ILE A 155 16.64 7.58 14.15
N THR A 156 16.04 6.41 13.97
CA THR A 156 15.05 6.18 12.92
C THR A 156 13.68 5.96 13.53
N GLN A 157 12.73 6.84 13.21
CA GLN A 157 11.32 6.68 13.56
C GLN A 157 10.56 6.07 12.39
N PHE A 158 9.88 4.97 12.65
CA PHE A 158 8.97 4.28 11.77
C PHE A 158 7.54 4.56 12.20
N HIS A 159 6.78 5.29 11.39
CA HIS A 159 5.41 5.71 11.67
C HIS A 159 4.43 4.96 10.75
N PHE A 160 3.71 3.98 11.28
CA PHE A 160 2.70 3.22 10.53
C PHE A 160 1.41 4.02 10.41
N THR A 161 1.10 4.48 9.19
CA THR A 161 0.00 5.42 8.90
C THR A 161 -1.25 4.73 8.36
N SER A 162 -1.15 3.46 7.93
CA SER A 162 -2.26 2.76 7.29
C SER A 162 -3.19 1.99 8.24
N TRP A 163 -3.03 2.12 9.55
CA TRP A 163 -3.99 1.54 10.50
C TRP A 163 -5.32 2.31 10.48
N PRO A 164 -6.47 1.66 10.23
CA PRO A 164 -7.76 2.34 10.16
C PRO A 164 -8.25 2.81 11.55
N ASP A 165 -9.14 3.83 11.55
CA ASP A 165 -9.78 4.32 12.78
C ASP A 165 -10.60 3.24 13.51
N PHE A 166 -11.19 2.31 12.75
CA PHE A 166 -11.92 1.15 13.25
C PHE A 166 -11.32 -0.15 12.72
N GLY A 167 -11.20 -1.14 13.61
CA GLY A 167 -10.72 -2.48 13.26
C GLY A 167 -9.22 -2.55 13.01
N VAL A 168 -8.85 -3.46 12.09
CA VAL A 168 -7.46 -3.79 11.73
C VAL A 168 -7.21 -3.54 10.24
N PRO A 169 -5.96 -3.34 9.80
CA PRO A 169 -5.64 -3.21 8.38
C PRO A 169 -6.19 -4.37 7.55
N PHE A 170 -6.76 -4.06 6.39
CA PHE A 170 -7.38 -5.06 5.49
C PHE A 170 -6.38 -6.12 4.98
N THR A 171 -5.13 -5.70 4.81
CA THR A 171 -4.03 -6.59 4.44
C THR A 171 -2.95 -6.57 5.51
N PRO A 172 -2.44 -7.74 5.92
CA PRO A 172 -1.29 -7.81 6.81
C PRO A 172 0.03 -7.42 6.13
N ILE A 173 0.05 -7.30 4.79
CA ILE A 173 1.28 -7.09 4.02
C ILE A 173 1.96 -5.78 4.38
N GLY A 174 1.20 -4.70 4.60
CA GLY A 174 1.75 -3.41 5.02
C GLY A 174 2.48 -3.53 6.35
N MET A 175 1.87 -4.17 7.35
CA MET A 175 2.48 -4.43 8.66
C MET A 175 3.71 -5.36 8.56
N LEU A 176 3.68 -6.37 7.69
CA LEU A 176 4.82 -7.25 7.45
C LEU A 176 6.01 -6.53 6.82
N LYS A 177 5.76 -5.71 5.78
CA LYS A 177 6.79 -4.88 5.14
C LYS A 177 7.37 -3.90 6.15
N PHE A 178 6.51 -3.28 6.94
CA PHE A 178 6.89 -2.39 8.04
C PHE A 178 7.79 -3.09 9.06
N LEU A 179 7.38 -4.24 9.59
CA LEU A 179 8.17 -5.05 10.53
C LEU A 179 9.52 -5.46 9.94
N LYS A 180 9.53 -5.95 8.69
CA LYS A 180 10.78 -6.33 8.01
C LYS A 180 11.73 -5.14 7.89
N LYS A 181 11.22 -3.95 7.58
CA LYS A 181 12.02 -2.72 7.49
C LYS A 181 12.55 -2.27 8.86
N VAL A 182 11.72 -2.31 9.90
CA VAL A 182 12.14 -2.00 11.28
C VAL A 182 13.27 -2.92 11.72
N LYS A 183 13.13 -4.25 11.52
CA LYS A 183 14.17 -5.23 11.89
C LYS A 183 15.46 -5.02 11.10
N ALA A 184 15.37 -4.72 9.81
CA ALA A 184 16.56 -4.50 8.97
C ALA A 184 17.31 -3.20 9.29
N CYS A 185 16.61 -2.18 9.81
CA CYS A 185 17.21 -0.88 10.13
C CYS A 185 17.66 -0.73 11.59
N ASN A 186 17.25 -1.63 12.49
CA ASN A 186 17.67 -1.56 13.89
C ASN A 186 19.12 -2.05 14.05
N PRO A 187 20.07 -1.21 14.52
CA PRO A 187 21.46 -1.61 14.67
C PRO A 187 21.64 -2.62 15.80
N GLN A 188 22.63 -3.52 15.67
CA GLN A 188 22.91 -4.56 16.67
C GLN A 188 23.35 -4.01 18.04
N TYR A 189 23.94 -2.82 18.08
CA TYR A 189 24.40 -2.16 19.31
C TYR A 189 23.30 -1.28 19.97
N ALA A 190 22.13 -1.18 19.35
CA ALA A 190 21.04 -0.36 19.88
C ALA A 190 20.47 -0.98 21.15
N GLY A 191 19.99 -0.13 22.05
CA GLY A 191 19.13 -0.56 23.15
C GLY A 191 17.73 -0.94 22.66
N ALA A 192 16.81 -1.07 23.60
CA ALA A 192 15.44 -1.53 23.33
C ALA A 192 14.71 -0.65 22.31
N ILE A 193 13.97 -1.29 21.40
CA ILE A 193 13.14 -0.61 20.40
C ILE A 193 11.94 -0.01 21.11
N VAL A 194 11.77 1.31 21.05
CA VAL A 194 10.61 2.00 21.65
C VAL A 194 9.42 1.87 20.71
N VAL A 195 8.35 1.24 21.16
CA VAL A 195 7.10 1.05 20.42
C VAL A 195 5.97 1.76 21.14
N HIS A 196 5.24 2.64 20.45
CA HIS A 196 4.11 3.35 21.02
C HIS A 196 2.95 3.50 20.03
N CYS A 197 1.78 3.82 20.57
CA CYS A 197 0.59 4.09 19.79
C CYS A 197 -0.21 5.24 20.42
N ARG A 198 -1.44 4.98 20.87
CA ARG A 198 -2.33 5.98 21.45
C ARG A 198 -1.86 6.47 22.82
N SER A 199 -2.04 7.77 23.04
CA SER A 199 -1.77 8.55 24.25
C SER A 199 -2.45 8.02 25.50
N VAL A 200 -3.41 7.11 25.44
CA VAL A 200 -4.09 6.63 26.67
C VAL A 200 -3.40 5.40 27.27
N ALA A 201 -2.72 4.56 26.47
CA ALA A 201 -2.33 3.25 26.99
C ALA A 201 -1.07 2.59 26.38
N GLY A 202 -0.74 2.78 25.10
CA GLY A 202 0.45 2.12 24.52
C GLY A 202 0.44 0.59 24.53
N VAL A 203 -0.75 -0.05 24.54
CA VAL A 203 -0.89 -1.52 24.78
C VAL A 203 -1.63 -2.27 23.65
N GLY A 204 -2.55 -1.62 22.93
CA GLY A 204 -3.35 -2.26 21.87
C GLY A 204 -2.52 -2.56 20.63
N ARG A 205 -2.37 -1.58 19.73
CA ARG A 205 -1.58 -1.70 18.48
C ARG A 205 -0.10 -2.01 18.75
N THR A 206 0.45 -1.47 19.84
CA THR A 206 1.79 -1.78 20.34
C THR A 206 1.94 -3.27 20.64
N GLY A 207 0.97 -3.86 21.36
CA GLY A 207 0.96 -5.29 21.63
C GLY A 207 0.88 -6.11 20.35
N THR A 208 0.02 -5.74 19.39
CA THR A 208 -0.06 -6.43 18.10
C THR A 208 1.28 -6.41 17.36
N PHE A 209 1.98 -5.28 17.32
CA PHE A 209 3.30 -5.18 16.69
C PHE A 209 4.32 -6.13 17.33
N VAL A 210 4.43 -6.11 18.66
CA VAL A 210 5.38 -6.94 19.42
C VAL A 210 5.06 -8.43 19.26
N VAL A 211 3.79 -8.81 19.31
CA VAL A 211 3.36 -10.21 19.14
C VAL A 211 3.68 -10.69 17.73
N ILE A 212 3.40 -9.92 16.69
CA ILE A 212 3.70 -10.35 15.31
C ILE A 212 5.22 -10.51 15.14
N ASP A 213 6.04 -9.59 15.65
CA ASP A 213 7.50 -9.73 15.60
C ASP A 213 7.98 -11.04 16.25
N ALA A 214 7.53 -11.30 17.47
CA ALA A 214 7.92 -12.50 18.22
C ALA A 214 7.41 -13.79 17.56
N MET A 215 6.19 -13.79 17.01
CA MET A 215 5.63 -14.95 16.32
C MET A 215 6.33 -15.22 14.99
N LEU A 216 6.81 -14.19 14.28
CA LEU A 216 7.64 -14.38 13.10
C LEU A 216 8.98 -15.05 13.46
N ASP A 217 9.60 -14.64 14.57
CA ASP A 217 10.83 -15.27 15.05
C ASP A 217 10.59 -16.72 15.49
N MET A 218 9.52 -17.00 16.24
CA MET A 218 9.13 -18.35 16.66
C MET A 218 8.79 -19.26 15.48
N MET A 219 8.11 -18.72 14.47
CA MET A 219 7.80 -19.47 13.25
C MET A 219 9.08 -19.79 12.47
N HIS A 220 10.06 -18.90 12.47
CA HIS A 220 11.34 -19.14 11.78
C HIS A 220 12.21 -20.17 12.51
N SER A 221 12.27 -20.12 13.84
CA SER A 221 13.08 -21.03 14.67
C SER A 221 12.43 -22.42 14.85
N GLU A 222 11.14 -22.46 15.19
CA GLU A 222 10.46 -23.68 15.65
C GLU A 222 9.39 -24.20 14.68
N ARG A 223 9.06 -23.44 13.62
CA ARG A 223 7.93 -23.71 12.71
C ARG A 223 6.58 -23.85 13.45
N LYS A 224 6.45 -23.16 14.58
CA LYS A 224 5.25 -23.11 15.41
C LYS A 224 4.94 -21.67 15.80
N VAL A 225 3.71 -21.44 16.26
CA VAL A 225 3.28 -20.16 16.81
C VAL A 225 2.51 -20.40 18.11
N ASP A 226 2.84 -19.66 19.16
CA ASP A 226 2.15 -19.67 20.45
C ASP A 226 1.73 -18.25 20.82
N VAL A 227 0.66 -17.80 20.18
CA VAL A 227 0.13 -16.45 20.37
C VAL A 227 -0.40 -16.27 21.78
N TYR A 228 -1.19 -17.23 22.26
CA TYR A 228 -1.85 -17.13 23.57
C TYR A 228 -0.84 -17.15 24.72
N GLY A 229 0.12 -18.07 24.70
CA GLY A 229 1.16 -18.12 25.71
C GLY A 229 2.06 -16.90 25.66
N PHE A 230 2.43 -16.41 24.47
CA PHE A 230 3.24 -15.19 24.36
C PHE A 230 2.49 -13.94 24.85
N VAL A 231 1.22 -13.75 24.46
CA VAL A 231 0.37 -12.65 24.96
C VAL A 231 0.23 -12.72 26.48
N SER A 232 0.05 -13.91 27.05
CA SER A 232 -0.03 -14.12 28.50
C SER A 232 1.26 -13.70 29.20
N ARG A 233 2.44 -13.99 28.62
CA ARG A 233 3.74 -13.57 29.16
C ARG A 233 3.93 -12.05 29.13
N ILE A 234 3.65 -11.39 28.01
CA ILE A 234 3.84 -9.93 27.91
C ILE A 234 2.81 -9.15 28.75
N ARG A 235 1.64 -9.73 29.04
CA ARG A 235 0.64 -9.14 29.95
C ARG A 235 1.12 -9.09 31.40
N ALA A 236 2.07 -9.95 31.79
CA ALA A 236 2.71 -9.86 33.10
C ALA A 236 3.66 -8.65 33.20
N GLN A 237 4.23 -8.19 32.07
CA GLN A 237 5.13 -7.03 32.02
C GLN A 237 4.35 -5.72 31.82
N ARG A 238 3.23 -5.73 31.09
CA ARG A 238 2.39 -4.55 30.94
C ARG A 238 0.94 -4.94 30.83
N CYS A 239 0.10 -4.32 31.66
CA CYS A 239 -1.32 -4.62 31.69
C CYS A 239 -1.98 -4.40 30.32
N GLN A 240 -2.98 -5.22 29.99
CA GLN A 240 -3.83 -5.04 28.80
C GLN A 240 -3.08 -5.04 27.45
N MET A 241 -1.88 -5.61 27.37
CA MET A 241 -1.20 -5.86 26.09
C MET A 241 -2.10 -6.67 25.16
N VAL A 242 -2.36 -6.11 23.96
CA VAL A 242 -3.42 -6.50 23.03
C VAL A 242 -4.82 -6.29 23.64
N GLN A 243 -5.51 -5.22 23.21
CA GLN A 243 -6.80 -4.75 23.77
C GLN A 243 -8.05 -5.20 23.00
N THR A 244 -7.94 -5.45 21.68
CA THR A 244 -9.05 -6.00 20.90
C THR A 244 -9.20 -7.49 21.18
N ASP A 245 -10.42 -8.02 21.07
CA ASP A 245 -10.72 -9.43 21.35
C ASP A 245 -9.68 -10.35 20.69
N VAL A 246 -9.14 -11.28 21.48
CA VAL A 246 -8.10 -12.22 21.05
C VAL A 246 -8.55 -13.05 19.83
N SER A 247 -9.86 -13.16 19.62
CA SER A 247 -10.54 -13.67 18.42
C SER A 247 -10.11 -12.98 17.12
N ASP A 248 -9.96 -11.65 17.11
CA ASP A 248 -9.49 -10.89 15.94
C ASP A 248 -7.99 -11.09 15.70
N LEU A 249 -7.24 -11.35 16.78
CA LEU A 249 -5.81 -11.68 16.73
C LEU A 249 -5.58 -13.12 16.25
N TRP A 250 -6.49 -14.06 16.53
CA TRP A 250 -6.51 -15.42 15.95
C TRP A 250 -6.57 -15.37 14.43
N CYS A 251 -7.31 -14.39 13.89
CA CYS A 251 -7.34 -14.05 12.47
C CYS A 251 -6.12 -13.27 11.98
N LEU A 252 -5.02 -13.19 12.74
CA LEU A 252 -3.74 -12.72 12.22
C LEU A 252 -2.82 -13.92 11.97
N PRO A 253 -2.23 -14.65 12.94
CA PRO A 253 -1.30 -15.73 12.59
C PRO A 253 -1.91 -16.92 11.80
N SER A 254 -3.11 -17.39 12.15
CA SER A 254 -3.79 -18.46 11.41
C SER A 254 -4.34 -18.00 10.05
N TYR A 255 -4.85 -16.76 9.97
CA TYR A 255 -5.22 -16.12 8.70
C TYR A 255 -4.00 -15.83 7.83
N PHE A 256 -2.84 -15.51 8.41
CA PHE A 256 -1.58 -15.31 7.70
C PHE A 256 -1.15 -16.62 7.04
N ILE A 257 -1.17 -17.75 7.75
CA ILE A 257 -0.87 -19.07 7.17
C ILE A 257 -1.92 -19.44 6.10
N GLN A 258 -3.21 -19.17 6.34
CA GLN A 258 -4.29 -19.48 5.40
C GLN A 258 -4.28 -18.57 4.14
N LYS A 259 -3.93 -17.28 4.24
CA LYS A 259 -3.76 -16.35 3.10
C LYS A 259 -2.37 -16.44 2.44
N LEU A 260 -1.36 -17.01 3.10
CA LEU A 260 -0.10 -17.34 2.45
C LEU A 260 -0.27 -18.54 1.50
N THR A 261 -1.27 -19.38 1.73
CA THR A 261 -1.51 -20.62 0.96
C THR A 261 -2.82 -20.63 0.16
N SER A 262 -3.77 -19.71 0.40
CA SER A 262 -5.03 -19.67 -0.35
C SER A 262 -5.61 -18.25 -0.49
N ILE A 263 -5.63 -17.75 -1.73
CA ILE A 263 -6.47 -16.60 -2.12
C ILE A 263 -7.83 -17.17 -2.53
N LYS A 264 -8.78 -17.25 -1.58
CA LYS A 264 -10.19 -17.48 -1.92
C LYS A 264 -10.87 -16.13 -2.18
N ILE A 265 -11.61 -16.03 -3.29
CA ILE A 265 -12.42 -14.87 -3.64
C ILE A 265 -13.55 -14.74 -2.59
N GLN A 266 -13.64 -13.59 -1.92
CA GLN A 266 -14.63 -13.32 -0.86
C GLN A 266 -15.95 -12.81 -1.47
N ASN A 267 -16.76 -13.74 -1.99
CA ASN A 267 -18.03 -13.42 -2.66
C ASN A 267 -19.04 -12.68 -1.75
N ASP A 268 -18.94 -12.86 -0.44
CA ASP A 268 -19.79 -12.26 0.59
C ASP A 268 -19.64 -10.73 0.71
N LYS A 269 -18.52 -10.19 0.21
CA LYS A 269 -18.19 -8.75 0.23
C LYS A 269 -18.49 -8.01 -1.09
N MET A 270 -18.97 -8.71 -2.12
CA MET A 270 -19.28 -8.11 -3.44
C MET A 270 -20.78 -7.76 -3.60
N ARG A 271 -21.46 -7.37 -2.52
CA ARG A 271 -22.94 -7.30 -2.46
C ARG A 271 -23.52 -6.30 -3.47
N THR A 272 -22.94 -5.10 -3.57
CA THR A 272 -23.44 -4.06 -4.48
C THR A 272 -23.16 -4.36 -5.95
N GLY A 273 -22.01 -4.95 -6.30
CA GLY A 273 -21.70 -5.35 -7.69
C GLY A 273 -22.63 -6.46 -8.23
N ASN A 274 -23.15 -7.29 -7.32
CA ASN A 274 -24.07 -8.38 -7.62
C ASN A 274 -25.54 -7.95 -7.83
N LEU A 275 -25.87 -6.67 -7.65
CA LEU A 275 -27.24 -6.20 -7.87
C LEU A 275 -27.63 -6.31 -9.36
N PRO A 276 -28.86 -6.73 -9.71
CA PRO A 276 -29.30 -6.89 -11.10
C PRO A 276 -29.09 -5.67 -11.99
N ALA A 277 -29.29 -4.46 -11.44
CA ALA A 277 -29.04 -3.20 -12.14
C ALA A 277 -27.55 -2.98 -12.47
N ASN A 278 -26.65 -3.37 -11.55
CA ASN A 278 -25.21 -3.17 -11.68
C ASN A 278 -24.54 -4.25 -12.52
N MET A 279 -25.08 -5.47 -12.56
CA MET A 279 -24.57 -6.55 -13.43
C MET A 279 -24.55 -6.14 -14.91
N LYS A 280 -25.53 -5.37 -15.37
CA LYS A 280 -25.57 -4.85 -16.75
C LYS A 280 -24.44 -3.85 -17.05
N LYS A 281 -23.81 -3.27 -16.03
CA LYS A 281 -22.67 -2.36 -16.18
C LYS A 281 -21.33 -3.10 -16.25
N ASN A 282 -21.29 -4.43 -16.20
CA ASN A 282 -20.05 -5.21 -16.15
C ASN A 282 -19.75 -5.90 -17.48
N ARG A 283 -18.55 -5.70 -18.04
CA ARG A 283 -18.15 -6.29 -19.34
C ARG A 283 -17.94 -7.81 -19.26
N VAL A 284 -17.61 -8.37 -18.09
CA VAL A 284 -17.39 -9.82 -17.92
C VAL A 284 -18.32 -10.41 -16.85
N LEU A 285 -19.27 -11.24 -17.28
CA LEU A 285 -20.23 -11.95 -16.41
C LEU A 285 -19.89 -13.44 -16.20
N GLN A 286 -18.97 -14.02 -16.97
CA GLN A 286 -18.55 -15.42 -16.82
C GLN A 286 -17.06 -15.60 -17.14
N ILE A 287 -16.32 -16.24 -16.22
CA ILE A 287 -15.04 -16.89 -16.54
C ILE A 287 -15.33 -18.38 -16.69
N ILE A 288 -15.10 -18.93 -17.88
CA ILE A 288 -15.02 -20.38 -18.08
C ILE A 288 -13.78 -20.87 -17.31
N PRO A 289 -13.88 -21.85 -16.40
CA PRO A 289 -12.71 -22.36 -15.70
C PRO A 289 -11.73 -22.97 -16.72
N CYS A 290 -10.51 -22.41 -16.81
CA CYS A 290 -9.39 -23.08 -17.47
C CYS A 290 -9.12 -24.40 -16.74
N LYS A 291 -9.56 -25.52 -17.33
CA LYS A 291 -9.01 -26.84 -16.99
C LYS A 291 -7.65 -26.95 -17.67
N TYR A 292 -6.58 -27.01 -16.89
CA TYR A 292 -5.28 -27.39 -17.42
C TYR A 292 -5.34 -28.84 -17.94
N PRO A 293 -4.88 -29.14 -19.16
CA PRO A 293 -4.52 -30.50 -19.52
C PRO A 293 -3.27 -30.89 -18.71
N SER A 294 -3.34 -32.02 -18.01
CA SER A 294 -2.20 -32.62 -17.30
C SER A 294 -1.03 -32.88 -18.27
N PRO A 295 0.22 -32.59 -17.89
CA PRO A 295 1.37 -32.89 -18.75
C PRO A 295 1.56 -34.41 -18.94
N PRO A 296 2.00 -34.86 -20.11
CA PRO A 296 2.34 -36.27 -20.34
C PRO A 296 3.56 -36.68 -19.51
N GLN A 297 3.45 -37.81 -18.82
CA GLN A 297 4.51 -38.39 -18.00
C GLN A 297 5.54 -39.12 -18.89
N SER A 298 6.70 -38.52 -19.12
CA SER A 298 7.96 -39.27 -19.33
C SER A 298 9.16 -38.33 -19.52
N LEU A 299 10.03 -38.25 -18.51
CA LEU A 299 11.51 -38.28 -18.58
C LEU A 299 12.11 -37.76 -17.26
N PRO A 300 13.16 -38.41 -16.70
CA PRO A 300 13.75 -38.00 -15.43
C PRO A 300 14.88 -36.98 -15.65
N VAL A 301 14.87 -35.88 -14.89
CA VAL A 301 15.98 -34.91 -14.80
C VAL A 301 16.26 -34.67 -13.30
N PRO A 302 17.53 -34.69 -12.85
CA PRO A 302 17.86 -34.68 -11.41
C PRO A 302 17.69 -33.30 -10.75
N ALA A 303 17.18 -33.30 -9.52
CA ALA A 303 17.06 -32.13 -8.64
C ALA A 303 18.44 -31.75 -8.05
N PRO A 304 18.70 -30.44 -7.78
CA PRO A 304 18.16 -29.81 -6.56
C PRO A 304 17.55 -28.42 -6.84
N TYR A 305 16.74 -27.93 -5.89
CA TYR A 305 15.92 -26.68 -5.93
C TYR A 305 14.54 -26.78 -6.57
N PHE A 306 13.67 -27.62 -6.01
CA PHE A 306 12.22 -27.43 -6.09
C PHE A 306 11.66 -27.21 -4.68
N LEU A 307 11.30 -25.96 -4.38
CA LEU A 307 10.31 -25.67 -3.35
C LEU A 307 8.96 -26.19 -3.89
N HIS A 308 8.36 -27.11 -3.15
CA HIS A 308 7.06 -27.77 -3.36
C HIS A 308 6.03 -26.97 -4.19
N TYR A 309 5.96 -27.27 -5.49
CA TYR A 309 4.84 -26.95 -6.38
C TYR A 309 3.76 -28.05 -6.26
N SER A 310 3.16 -28.21 -5.09
CA SER A 310 2.14 -29.25 -4.85
C SER A 310 0.94 -28.74 -4.05
N SER A 311 0.37 -27.59 -4.44
CA SER A 311 -0.85 -27.06 -3.80
C SER A 311 -1.88 -26.49 -4.79
N PHE A 312 -1.86 -26.93 -6.05
CA PHE A 312 -2.89 -26.56 -7.04
C PHE A 312 -3.93 -27.64 -7.35
N SER A 313 -3.89 -28.78 -6.65
CA SER A 313 -4.80 -29.91 -6.88
C SER A 313 -5.15 -30.61 -5.56
N GLY A 314 -6.25 -30.20 -4.94
CA GLY A 314 -6.81 -30.95 -3.82
C GLY A 314 -7.80 -30.17 -2.98
N VAL A 315 -9.06 -30.05 -3.42
CA VAL A 315 -10.29 -30.26 -2.63
C VAL A 315 -11.44 -30.49 -3.63
N ILE A 316 -11.55 -31.69 -4.21
CA ILE A 316 -12.82 -32.20 -4.76
C ILE A 316 -13.34 -33.15 -3.69
N GLY A 317 -14.36 -32.70 -2.97
CA GLY A 317 -14.90 -33.45 -1.83
C GLY A 317 -16.15 -32.80 -1.25
N LEU A 318 -17.14 -32.47 -2.09
CA LEU A 318 -18.51 -32.29 -1.64
C LEU A 318 -19.43 -33.07 -2.60
N LYS A 319 -19.80 -34.27 -2.15
CA LYS A 319 -20.87 -35.08 -2.72
C LYS A 319 -22.23 -34.43 -2.42
N SER A 320 -23.12 -34.59 -3.39
CA SER A 320 -24.59 -34.53 -3.33
C SER A 320 -25.28 -33.19 -3.67
N ARG A 321 -25.73 -33.14 -4.94
CA ARG A 321 -27.07 -32.79 -5.43
C ARG A 321 -27.81 -31.62 -4.74
N ASN A 322 -27.61 -30.41 -5.27
CA ASN A 322 -28.69 -29.65 -5.89
C ASN A 322 -28.10 -28.72 -6.97
N SER A 323 -28.64 -28.85 -8.17
CA SER A 323 -28.02 -28.47 -9.44
C SER A 323 -28.46 -27.08 -9.92
N ILE A 324 -27.52 -26.33 -10.50
CA ILE A 324 -27.70 -25.25 -11.52
C ILE A 324 -27.97 -23.81 -11.02
N ALA A 325 -27.40 -23.36 -9.89
CA ALA A 325 -27.45 -21.93 -9.52
C ALA A 325 -26.18 -21.35 -8.87
N SER A 326 -24.99 -21.88 -9.16
CA SER A 326 -23.72 -21.31 -8.64
C SER A 326 -22.57 -21.51 -9.62
N CYS A 327 -22.54 -20.67 -10.65
CA CYS A 327 -21.36 -20.57 -11.53
C CYS A 327 -20.89 -19.11 -11.60
N CYS A 328 -19.99 -18.77 -10.67
CA CYS A 328 -18.88 -17.80 -10.79
C CYS A 328 -19.12 -16.47 -11.53
N LEU A 329 -19.49 -15.43 -10.77
CA LEU A 329 -19.24 -14.03 -11.13
C LEU A 329 -17.99 -13.55 -10.36
N LYS A 330 -16.88 -13.18 -11.03
CA LYS A 330 -15.54 -13.10 -10.38
C LYS A 330 -14.74 -11.80 -10.57
N PHE A 331 -15.31 -10.75 -11.17
CA PHE A 331 -14.57 -9.50 -11.47
C PHE A 331 -15.12 -8.23 -10.78
N PHE A 332 -15.89 -8.36 -9.70
CA PHE A 332 -16.43 -7.17 -9.03
C PHE A 332 -15.43 -6.52 -8.07
N SER A 333 -15.53 -5.20 -7.95
CA SER A 333 -14.85 -4.41 -6.91
C SER A 333 -15.31 -4.87 -5.52
N ASP A 334 -14.37 -4.96 -4.58
CA ASP A 334 -14.70 -5.13 -3.16
C ASP A 334 -15.39 -3.85 -2.64
N GLU A 335 -16.32 -3.96 -1.68
CA GLU A 335 -17.12 -2.82 -1.23
C GLU A 335 -16.31 -1.73 -0.53
N PHE A 336 -15.17 -2.08 0.06
CA PHE A 336 -14.34 -1.14 0.82
C PHE A 336 -13.52 -0.17 -0.05
N ASN A 337 -13.08 -0.61 -1.23
CA ASN A 337 -12.25 0.19 -2.14
C ASN A 337 -12.91 0.45 -3.50
N ARG A 338 -14.23 0.26 -3.59
CA ARG A 338 -14.99 0.64 -4.78
C ARG A 338 -14.91 2.15 -5.00
N VAL A 339 -14.86 2.56 -6.26
CA VAL A 339 -14.96 3.98 -6.60
C VAL A 339 -16.43 4.38 -6.57
N ILE A 340 -16.76 5.36 -5.73
CA ILE A 340 -18.12 5.88 -5.56
C ILE A 340 -18.24 7.15 -6.40
N ILE A 341 -19.31 7.27 -7.18
CA ILE A 341 -19.66 8.49 -7.92
C ILE A 341 -20.91 9.14 -7.33
N PRO A 342 -21.13 10.46 -7.48
CA PRO A 342 -22.33 11.11 -6.98
C PRO A 342 -23.60 10.48 -7.55
N VAL A 343 -24.68 10.40 -6.77
CA VAL A 343 -25.98 9.90 -7.26
C VAL A 343 -26.59 10.92 -8.23
N LYS A 344 -27.09 10.46 -9.38
CA LYS A 344 -27.86 11.31 -10.31
C LYS A 344 -29.18 11.72 -9.68
N ARG A 345 -29.62 12.96 -9.93
CA ARG A 345 -30.88 13.47 -9.33
C ARG A 345 -32.06 12.62 -9.82
N GLY A 346 -32.81 12.04 -8.89
CA GLY A 346 -34.01 11.25 -9.20
C GLY A 346 -33.77 9.80 -9.62
N GLU A 347 -32.52 9.32 -9.60
CA GLU A 347 -32.19 7.93 -9.98
C GLU A 347 -31.46 7.21 -8.85
N GLU A 348 -32.07 6.15 -8.32
CA GLU A 348 -31.44 5.27 -7.33
C GLU A 348 -30.39 4.34 -7.99
N ASN A 349 -29.35 3.94 -7.24
CA ASN A 349 -28.28 3.04 -7.69
C ASN A 349 -27.39 3.55 -8.85
N THR A 350 -27.24 4.88 -8.95
CA THR A 350 -26.37 5.55 -9.95
C THR A 350 -24.99 5.93 -9.40
N ASP A 351 -24.66 5.45 -8.21
CA ASP A 351 -23.36 5.61 -7.53
C ASP A 351 -22.32 4.56 -7.96
N TYR A 352 -22.72 3.57 -8.75
CA TYR A 352 -21.89 2.43 -9.12
C TYR A 352 -21.18 2.59 -10.47
N VAL A 353 -19.86 2.38 -10.43
CA VAL A 353 -18.97 2.15 -11.57
C VAL A 353 -18.09 0.92 -11.25
N ASN A 354 -17.80 0.06 -12.24
CA ASN A 354 -16.86 -1.05 -12.05
C ASN A 354 -15.42 -0.53 -12.10
N ALA A 355 -15.01 0.02 -10.96
CA ALA A 355 -13.66 0.47 -10.71
C ALA A 355 -13.28 0.24 -9.24
N SER A 356 -11.99 0.10 -8.98
CA SER A 356 -11.44 -0.05 -7.63
C SER A 356 -10.26 0.90 -7.44
N PHE A 357 -10.18 1.53 -6.28
CA PHE A 357 -8.97 2.21 -5.86
C PHE A 357 -7.86 1.20 -5.59
N ILE A 358 -6.67 1.53 -6.09
CA ILE A 358 -5.47 0.75 -5.94
C ILE A 358 -4.36 1.63 -5.38
N ASP A 359 -3.71 1.12 -4.34
CA ASP A 359 -2.57 1.74 -3.70
C ASP A 359 -1.32 1.71 -4.59
N GLY A 360 -0.57 2.82 -4.60
CA GLY A 360 0.75 2.90 -5.22
C GLY A 360 1.88 2.69 -4.22
N TYR A 361 3.09 3.11 -4.61
CA TYR A 361 4.26 2.98 -3.75
C TYR A 361 4.27 4.05 -2.64
N ARG A 362 3.98 5.32 -2.98
CA ARG A 362 4.04 6.45 -2.04
C ARG A 362 2.69 6.92 -1.51
N GLN A 363 1.61 6.65 -2.23
CA GLN A 363 0.30 7.24 -1.99
C GLN A 363 -0.79 6.16 -2.03
N LYS A 364 -1.78 6.32 -1.15
CA LYS A 364 -3.01 5.51 -1.21
C LYS A 364 -3.88 5.97 -2.36
N ASP A 365 -4.64 5.06 -2.95
CA ASP A 365 -5.54 5.40 -4.06
C ASP A 365 -4.80 6.03 -5.26
N SER A 366 -3.53 5.65 -5.49
CA SER A 366 -2.72 6.17 -6.61
C SER A 366 -3.30 5.82 -7.98
N TYR A 367 -4.03 4.72 -8.08
CA TYR A 367 -4.65 4.29 -9.33
C TYR A 367 -6.14 4.00 -9.13
N ILE A 368 -6.91 4.21 -10.19
CA ILE A 368 -8.27 3.70 -10.35
C ILE A 368 -8.20 2.58 -11.39
N ALA A 369 -8.25 1.34 -10.95
CA ALA A 369 -8.33 0.18 -11.84
C ALA A 369 -9.78 -0.02 -12.28
N SER A 370 -10.08 0.30 -13.54
CA SER A 370 -11.42 0.24 -14.11
C SER A 370 -11.49 -0.69 -15.32
N GLN A 371 -12.68 -1.20 -15.61
CA GLN A 371 -12.95 -1.86 -16.89
C GLN A 371 -12.98 -0.84 -18.04
N GLY A 372 -12.79 -1.31 -19.28
CA GLY A 372 -13.04 -0.49 -20.45
C GLY A 372 -14.52 -0.10 -20.51
N PRO A 373 -14.86 1.18 -20.70
CA PRO A 373 -16.26 1.62 -20.72
C PRO A 373 -17.07 0.86 -21.76
N LEU A 374 -18.33 0.61 -21.42
CA LEU A 374 -19.39 0.16 -22.32
C LEU A 374 -20.10 1.39 -22.86
N LEU A 375 -20.78 1.29 -24.01
CA LEU A 375 -21.50 2.41 -24.62
C LEU A 375 -22.44 3.12 -23.62
N HIS A 376 -23.18 2.36 -22.80
CA HIS A 376 -24.09 2.89 -21.77
C HIS A 376 -23.42 3.27 -20.45
N THR A 377 -22.10 3.11 -20.30
CA THR A 377 -21.36 3.51 -19.08
C THR A 377 -20.30 4.58 -19.35
N ILE A 378 -20.22 5.14 -20.57
CA ILE A 378 -19.27 6.21 -20.90
C ILE A 378 -19.51 7.45 -20.03
N GLU A 379 -20.77 7.81 -19.82
CA GLU A 379 -21.13 8.94 -18.96
C GLU A 379 -20.66 8.71 -17.52
N ASP A 380 -20.93 7.51 -16.95
CA ASP A 380 -20.47 7.16 -15.60
C ASP A 380 -18.94 7.15 -15.48
N PHE A 381 -18.24 6.73 -16.55
CA PHE A 381 -16.77 6.77 -16.62
C PHE A 381 -16.21 8.19 -16.56
N TRP A 382 -16.80 9.14 -17.31
CA TRP A 382 -16.40 10.54 -17.25
C TRP A 382 -16.77 11.22 -15.94
N ARG A 383 -17.92 10.89 -15.36
CA ARG A 383 -18.33 11.35 -14.02
C ARG A 383 -17.33 10.87 -12.96
N MET A 384 -16.87 9.62 -13.05
CA MET A 384 -15.83 9.07 -12.19
C MET A 384 -14.52 9.84 -12.30
N ILE A 385 -14.03 10.08 -13.53
CA ILE A 385 -12.80 10.83 -13.78
C ILE A 385 -12.89 12.26 -13.21
N TRP A 386 -14.03 12.92 -13.42
CA TRP A 386 -14.26 14.28 -12.93
C TRP A 386 -14.32 14.34 -11.40
N GLU A 387 -15.10 13.47 -10.75
CA GLU A 387 -15.26 13.45 -9.29
C GLU A 387 -13.90 13.25 -8.60
N TRP A 388 -13.13 12.27 -9.07
CA TRP A 388 -11.85 11.88 -8.47
C TRP A 388 -10.65 12.64 -9.02
N LYS A 389 -10.89 13.68 -9.82
CA LYS A 389 -9.88 14.62 -10.36
C LYS A 389 -8.76 13.91 -11.12
N SER A 390 -9.06 12.77 -11.75
CA SER A 390 -8.06 12.02 -12.52
C SER A 390 -7.64 12.82 -13.74
N CYS A 391 -6.35 13.15 -13.83
CA CYS A 391 -5.78 13.92 -14.96
C CYS A 391 -5.03 13.05 -15.97
N SER A 392 -4.84 11.76 -15.66
CA SER A 392 -4.13 10.79 -16.49
C SER A 392 -5.00 9.55 -16.67
N ILE A 393 -5.29 9.21 -17.92
CA ILE A 393 -6.02 7.99 -18.29
C ILE A 393 -5.07 7.08 -19.06
N VAL A 394 -4.94 5.81 -18.66
CA VAL A 394 -4.12 4.81 -19.32
C VAL A 394 -5.01 3.72 -19.88
N MET A 395 -5.04 3.62 -21.21
CA MET A 395 -5.79 2.63 -21.97
C MET A 395 -4.82 1.56 -22.49
N LEU A 396 -5.03 0.31 -22.09
CA LEU A 396 -4.15 -0.83 -22.38
C LEU A 396 -4.79 -1.86 -23.32
N THR A 397 -5.71 -1.45 -24.18
CA THR A 397 -6.45 -2.34 -25.09
C THR A 397 -6.87 -1.54 -26.30
N GLU A 398 -6.91 -2.17 -27.46
CA GLU A 398 -7.57 -1.58 -28.63
C GLU A 398 -9.10 -1.59 -28.43
N LEU A 399 -9.82 -0.84 -29.27
CA LEU A 399 -11.30 -0.84 -29.23
C LEU A 399 -11.86 -2.25 -29.54
N GLU A 400 -11.26 -2.92 -30.51
CA GLU A 400 -11.60 -4.27 -30.95
C GLU A 400 -10.32 -5.14 -31.04
N GLU A 401 -10.41 -6.40 -30.62
CA GLU A 401 -9.31 -7.37 -30.72
C GLU A 401 -9.86 -8.71 -31.23
N ARG A 402 -9.05 -9.48 -31.96
CA ARG A 402 -9.51 -10.79 -32.48
C ARG A 402 -9.85 -11.76 -31.35
N GLY A 403 -10.99 -12.43 -31.46
CA GLY A 403 -11.43 -13.44 -30.51
C GLY A 403 -10.55 -14.70 -30.58
N GLN A 404 -10.23 -15.30 -29.42
CA GLN A 404 -9.65 -16.64 -29.41
C GLN A 404 -10.72 -17.65 -29.85
N VAL A 405 -10.50 -18.33 -30.98
CA VAL A 405 -11.27 -19.51 -31.34
C VAL A 405 -10.88 -20.62 -30.34
N SER A 406 -11.71 -20.84 -29.34
CA SER A 406 -11.62 -22.06 -28.53
C SER A 406 -11.84 -23.26 -29.46
N SER A 407 -10.87 -24.17 -29.54
CA SER A 407 -10.88 -25.37 -30.37
C SER A 407 -11.92 -26.43 -29.94
N ARG A 408 -12.99 -26.03 -29.24
CA ARG A 408 -14.16 -26.85 -28.97
C ARG A 408 -15.39 -26.15 -29.52
N GLY A 409 -15.73 -26.47 -30.76
CA GLY A 409 -17.03 -26.14 -31.33
C GLY A 409 -18.16 -26.74 -30.48
N PRO A 410 -19.38 -26.20 -30.56
CA PRO A 410 -20.55 -26.83 -29.99
C PRO A 410 -20.68 -28.23 -30.60
N LEU A 411 -20.70 -29.25 -29.76
CA LEU A 411 -21.13 -30.58 -30.19
C LEU A 411 -22.56 -30.46 -30.69
N GLY A 412 -22.75 -30.70 -32.00
CA GLY A 412 -24.05 -30.90 -32.61
C GLY A 412 -24.59 -29.70 -33.40
N TYR A 413 -24.02 -29.42 -34.57
CA TYR A 413 -24.79 -28.91 -35.70
C TYR A 413 -24.27 -29.61 -36.96
N GLU A 414 -25.12 -30.45 -37.54
CA GLU A 414 -24.86 -31.08 -38.82
C GLU A 414 -24.72 -29.99 -39.90
N LYS A 415 -23.76 -30.25 -40.80
CA LYS A 415 -23.55 -29.51 -42.06
C LYS A 415 -24.90 -29.25 -42.72
N HIS A 416 -25.17 -28.00 -43.10
CA HIS A 416 -25.82 -27.60 -44.37
C HIS A 416 -26.29 -26.14 -44.30
N THR A 417 -25.35 -25.19 -44.38
CA THR A 417 -25.48 -23.89 -45.09
C THR A 417 -24.19 -23.12 -44.84
N VAL A 418 -23.58 -22.57 -45.89
CA VAL A 418 -22.42 -21.69 -45.77
C VAL A 418 -22.89 -20.42 -45.07
N PRO A 419 -22.36 -20.03 -43.89
CA PRO A 419 -22.75 -18.77 -43.27
C PRO A 419 -22.25 -17.61 -44.14
N ASP A 420 -23.09 -16.59 -44.26
CA ASP A 420 -22.77 -15.36 -44.98
C ASP A 420 -21.43 -14.78 -44.51
N LEU A 421 -20.59 -14.29 -45.44
CA LEU A 421 -19.23 -13.78 -45.14
C LEU A 421 -19.26 -12.63 -44.12
N ALA A 422 -20.36 -11.87 -44.07
CA ALA A 422 -20.60 -10.84 -43.06
C ALA A 422 -20.78 -11.42 -41.65
N TYR A 423 -21.46 -12.57 -41.50
CA TYR A 423 -21.68 -13.22 -40.20
C TYR A 423 -20.39 -13.84 -39.65
N LEU A 424 -19.53 -14.36 -40.53
CA LEU A 424 -18.21 -14.85 -40.15
C LEU A 424 -17.31 -13.71 -39.65
N SER A 425 -17.35 -12.51 -40.26
CA SER A 425 -16.55 -11.37 -39.81
C SER A 425 -16.87 -10.90 -38.38
N HIS A 426 -18.15 -10.92 -37.98
CA HIS A 426 -18.61 -10.59 -36.62
C HIS A 426 -18.22 -11.63 -35.56
N LEU A 427 -17.94 -12.88 -35.96
CA LEU A 427 -17.45 -13.92 -35.05
C LEU A 427 -15.95 -13.79 -34.74
N PHE A 428 -15.20 -12.95 -35.47
CA PHE A 428 -13.75 -12.82 -35.31
C PHE A 428 -13.31 -11.65 -34.43
N PHE A 429 -14.11 -10.60 -34.25
CA PHE A 429 -13.72 -9.42 -33.45
C PHE A 429 -14.59 -9.29 -32.21
N GLN A 430 -13.94 -9.16 -31.04
CA GLN A 430 -14.62 -8.93 -29.78
C GLN A 430 -14.38 -7.49 -29.34
N GLU A 431 -15.45 -6.71 -29.18
CA GLU A 431 -15.38 -5.36 -28.61
C GLU A 431 -14.74 -5.42 -27.21
N LYS A 432 -13.66 -4.69 -27.00
CA LYS A 432 -12.93 -4.63 -25.73
C LYS A 432 -13.18 -3.34 -24.98
N CYS A 433 -13.43 -2.24 -25.69
CA CYS A 433 -13.67 -0.92 -25.13
C CYS A 433 -14.55 -0.11 -26.09
N ALA A 434 -15.56 0.58 -25.57
CA ALA A 434 -16.27 1.59 -26.35
C ALA A 434 -15.40 2.85 -26.45
N GLN A 435 -15.42 3.52 -27.60
CA GLN A 435 -14.71 4.78 -27.77
C GLN A 435 -15.39 5.86 -26.91
N TYR A 436 -14.67 6.38 -25.92
CA TYR A 436 -15.16 7.35 -24.94
C TYR A 436 -14.57 8.76 -25.13
N TRP A 437 -13.83 8.99 -26.21
CA TRP A 437 -13.22 10.26 -26.57
C TRP A 437 -13.64 10.66 -28.00
N PRO A 438 -13.70 11.96 -28.32
CA PRO A 438 -14.00 12.41 -29.67
C PRO A 438 -12.80 12.15 -30.61
N SER A 439 -13.06 11.64 -31.82
CA SER A 439 -12.02 11.55 -32.87
C SER A 439 -11.68 12.92 -33.46
N ASP A 440 -12.65 13.82 -33.52
CA ASP A 440 -12.50 15.21 -33.92
C ASP A 440 -13.55 16.06 -33.20
N GLY A 441 -13.23 17.34 -32.96
CA GLY A 441 -14.11 18.31 -32.33
C GLY A 441 -14.47 18.00 -30.87
N LEU A 442 -15.77 18.07 -30.57
CA LEU A 442 -16.32 18.12 -29.21
C LEU A 442 -17.50 17.16 -29.09
N VAL A 443 -17.51 16.38 -28.00
CA VAL A 443 -18.59 15.45 -27.66
C VAL A 443 -19.05 15.69 -26.22
N SER A 444 -20.35 15.54 -25.97
CA SER A 444 -20.95 15.71 -24.64
C SER A 444 -21.53 14.40 -24.12
N TYR A 445 -21.18 14.06 -22.88
CA TYR A 445 -21.64 12.92 -22.11
C TYR A 445 -22.34 13.44 -20.84
N GLY A 446 -23.64 13.69 -20.91
CA GLY A 446 -24.38 14.33 -19.83
C GLY A 446 -23.84 15.74 -19.51
N ASP A 447 -23.46 15.98 -18.26
CA ASP A 447 -22.89 17.25 -17.79
C ASP A 447 -21.40 17.45 -18.19
N ILE A 448 -20.76 16.43 -18.77
CA ILE A 448 -19.34 16.46 -19.11
C ILE A 448 -19.15 16.60 -20.62
N THR A 449 -18.47 17.66 -21.03
CA THR A 449 -18.06 17.90 -22.42
C THR A 449 -16.57 17.64 -22.58
N VAL A 450 -16.20 16.89 -23.62
CA VAL A 450 -14.82 16.49 -23.92
C VAL A 450 -14.45 17.00 -25.30
N GLU A 451 -13.34 17.72 -25.38
CA GLU A 451 -12.79 18.27 -26.63
C GLU A 451 -11.37 17.76 -26.83
N LEU A 452 -11.05 17.26 -28.03
CA LEU A 452 -9.70 16.85 -28.39
C LEU A 452 -8.87 18.09 -28.78
N LYS A 453 -7.79 18.36 -28.05
CA LYS A 453 -6.90 19.50 -28.33
C LYS A 453 -5.66 19.11 -29.12
N LYS A 454 -5.06 17.96 -28.80
CA LYS A 454 -3.83 17.49 -29.44
C LYS A 454 -3.78 15.97 -29.41
N GLU A 455 -3.26 15.39 -30.48
CA GLU A 455 -2.90 13.98 -30.55
C GLU A 455 -1.42 13.87 -30.96
N GLU A 456 -0.63 13.11 -30.21
CA GLU A 456 0.79 12.85 -30.45
C GLU A 456 1.01 11.34 -30.50
N GLU A 457 1.55 10.84 -31.60
CA GLU A 457 1.87 9.42 -31.76
C GLU A 457 3.33 9.16 -31.34
N CYS A 458 3.53 8.22 -30.40
CA CYS A 458 4.83 7.73 -29.97
C CYS A 458 5.03 6.28 -30.46
N GLU A 459 6.25 5.76 -30.38
CA GLU A 459 6.64 4.42 -30.88
C GLU A 459 5.71 3.27 -30.43
N SER A 460 5.15 3.31 -29.22
CA SER A 460 4.32 2.23 -28.67
C SER A 460 2.99 2.69 -28.07
N TYR A 461 2.68 3.99 -28.12
CA TYR A 461 1.46 4.55 -27.55
C TYR A 461 1.11 5.90 -28.17
N THR A 462 -0.17 6.25 -28.16
CA THR A 462 -0.68 7.57 -28.55
C THR A 462 -1.03 8.39 -27.32
N VAL A 463 -0.71 9.68 -27.33
CA VAL A 463 -1.05 10.64 -26.29
C VAL A 463 -2.12 11.58 -26.80
N ARG A 464 -3.25 11.68 -26.12
CA ARG A 464 -4.33 12.63 -26.42
C ARG A 464 -4.49 13.64 -25.31
N ASP A 465 -4.39 14.92 -25.64
CA ASP A 465 -4.71 16.02 -24.75
C ASP A 465 -6.18 16.37 -24.90
N LEU A 466 -6.95 16.13 -23.84
CA LEU A 466 -8.38 16.35 -23.77
C LEU A 466 -8.68 17.54 -22.87
N LEU A 467 -9.47 18.49 -23.35
CA LEU A 467 -10.07 19.54 -22.53
C LEU A 467 -11.44 19.07 -22.09
N VAL A 468 -11.59 18.81 -20.79
CA VAL A 468 -12.83 18.30 -20.20
C VAL A 468 -13.50 19.40 -19.39
N THR A 469 -14.72 19.74 -19.76
CA THR A 469 -15.50 20.81 -19.14
C THR A 469 -16.76 20.24 -18.51
N ASN A 470 -16.96 20.50 -17.23
CA ASN A 470 -18.22 20.22 -16.56
C ASN A 470 -19.13 21.44 -16.72
N THR A 471 -20.20 21.29 -17.50
CA THR A 471 -21.13 22.37 -17.86
C THR A 471 -21.96 22.84 -16.68
N ARG A 472 -22.18 21.98 -15.68
CA ARG A 472 -22.90 22.32 -14.46
C ARG A 472 -22.04 23.12 -13.48
N GLU A 473 -20.75 22.83 -13.41
CA GLU A 473 -19.80 23.56 -12.56
C GLU A 473 -19.15 24.76 -13.25
N ASN A 474 -19.27 24.87 -14.58
CA ASN A 474 -18.53 25.82 -15.41
C ASN A 474 -17.02 25.81 -15.15
N LYS A 475 -16.46 24.60 -14.99
CA LYS A 475 -15.02 24.39 -14.78
C LYS A 475 -14.48 23.45 -15.84
N SER A 476 -13.25 23.72 -16.27
CA SER A 476 -12.51 22.89 -17.23
C SER A 476 -11.23 22.33 -16.61
N ARG A 477 -10.83 21.15 -17.06
CA ARG A 477 -9.58 20.48 -16.67
C ARG A 477 -8.92 19.89 -17.90
N GLN A 478 -7.59 19.93 -17.94
CA GLN A 478 -6.81 19.22 -18.94
C GLN A 478 -6.59 17.79 -18.46
N ILE A 479 -6.97 16.83 -19.29
CA ILE A 479 -6.83 15.40 -19.02
C ILE A 479 -6.07 14.77 -20.17
N ARG A 480 -5.03 13.99 -19.85
CA ARG A 480 -4.19 13.33 -20.84
C ARG A 480 -4.51 11.84 -20.88
N GLN A 481 -4.88 11.34 -22.05
CA GLN A 481 -5.06 9.91 -22.30
C GLN A 481 -3.80 9.34 -22.94
N PHE A 482 -3.32 8.22 -22.41
CA PHE A 482 -2.22 7.43 -22.93
C PHE A 482 -2.78 6.10 -23.44
N HIS A 483 -2.80 5.91 -24.75
CA HIS A 483 -3.33 4.72 -25.40
C HIS A 483 -2.19 3.81 -25.86
N PHE A 484 -1.98 2.69 -25.17
CA PHE A 484 -0.88 1.77 -25.43
C PHE A 484 -1.20 0.76 -26.54
N HIS A 485 -0.42 0.81 -27.62
CA HIS A 485 -0.55 -0.05 -28.79
C HIS A 485 0.41 -1.25 -28.77
N GLY A 486 1.38 -1.26 -27.86
CA GLY A 486 2.40 -2.31 -27.78
C GLY A 486 1.93 -3.66 -27.22
N TRP A 487 0.64 -3.83 -26.88
CA TRP A 487 0.13 -5.10 -26.36
C TRP A 487 -0.40 -5.98 -27.50
N PRO A 488 0.16 -7.19 -27.72
CA PRO A 488 -0.31 -8.06 -28.80
C PRO A 488 -1.71 -8.62 -28.50
N GLU A 489 -2.44 -8.99 -29.56
CA GLU A 489 -3.77 -9.62 -29.43
C GLU A 489 -3.71 -10.93 -28.62
N VAL A 490 -2.61 -11.69 -28.75
CA VAL A 490 -2.35 -12.93 -28.02
C VAL A 490 -1.03 -12.83 -27.26
N GLY A 491 -1.09 -13.12 -25.96
CA GLY A 491 0.08 -13.20 -25.08
C GLY A 491 0.50 -11.86 -24.48
N ILE A 492 1.82 -11.64 -24.45
CA ILE A 492 2.50 -10.50 -23.83
C ILE A 492 3.46 -9.82 -24.82
N PRO A 493 3.81 -8.54 -24.62
CA PRO A 493 4.80 -7.88 -25.47
C PRO A 493 6.15 -8.60 -25.51
N SER A 494 6.83 -8.54 -26.66
CA SER A 494 8.14 -9.17 -26.87
C SER A 494 9.26 -8.52 -26.07
N ASP A 495 9.12 -7.27 -25.68
CA ASP A 495 10.04 -6.52 -24.81
C ASP A 495 9.27 -5.58 -23.88
N GLY A 496 9.96 -5.04 -22.89
CA GLY A 496 9.42 -4.11 -21.91
C GLY A 496 9.62 -2.64 -22.25
N LYS A 497 10.33 -2.29 -23.34
CA LYS A 497 10.71 -0.89 -23.67
C LYS A 497 9.48 0.00 -23.79
N GLY A 498 8.47 -0.46 -24.55
CA GLY A 498 7.22 0.29 -24.72
C GLY A 498 6.49 0.53 -23.38
N MET A 499 6.46 -0.47 -22.50
CA MET A 499 5.82 -0.39 -21.18
C MET A 499 6.59 0.55 -20.23
N ILE A 500 7.92 0.52 -20.25
CA ILE A 500 8.77 1.43 -19.47
C ILE A 500 8.53 2.88 -19.92
N ASN A 501 8.47 3.13 -21.23
CA ASN A 501 8.28 4.45 -21.80
C ASN A 501 6.93 5.07 -21.43
N ILE A 502 5.83 4.31 -21.54
CA ILE A 502 4.51 4.82 -21.15
C ILE A 502 4.41 5.05 -19.64
N ILE A 503 5.00 4.17 -18.80
CA ILE A 503 5.05 4.39 -17.34
C ILE A 503 5.81 5.69 -17.03
N ALA A 504 6.95 5.94 -17.69
CA ALA A 504 7.71 7.17 -17.50
C ALA A 504 6.92 8.42 -17.95
N ALA A 505 6.21 8.35 -19.08
CA ALA A 505 5.39 9.46 -19.58
C ALA A 505 4.21 9.78 -18.63
N VAL A 506 3.53 8.75 -18.11
CA VAL A 506 2.45 8.90 -17.12
C VAL A 506 3.01 9.49 -15.82
N GLN A 507 4.15 9.00 -15.32
CA GLN A 507 4.80 9.55 -14.13
C GLN A 507 5.18 11.03 -14.30
N LYS A 508 5.69 11.42 -15.48
CA LYS A 508 5.99 12.81 -15.81
C LYS A 508 4.74 13.70 -15.79
N GLN A 509 3.63 13.22 -16.35
CA GLN A 509 2.34 13.92 -16.32
C GLN A 509 1.83 14.10 -14.89
N GLN A 510 1.94 13.07 -14.05
CA GLN A 510 1.49 13.10 -12.66
C GLN A 510 2.22 14.15 -11.82
N GLN A 511 3.54 14.29 -12.01
CA GLN A 511 4.36 15.31 -11.36
C GLN A 511 3.89 16.74 -11.71
N GLN A 512 3.35 16.94 -12.91
CA GLN A 512 2.87 18.25 -13.39
C GLN A 512 1.41 18.54 -12.99
N SER A 513 0.61 17.49 -12.75
CA SER A 513 -0.85 17.58 -12.54
C SER A 513 -1.31 17.38 -11.09
N GLY A 514 -0.38 17.34 -10.13
CA GLY A 514 -0.71 17.31 -8.70
C GLY A 514 -0.97 15.91 -8.12
N ASN A 515 -0.49 14.84 -8.77
CA ASN A 515 -0.54 13.46 -8.27
C ASN A 515 -1.96 12.97 -7.88
N HIS A 516 -2.98 13.32 -8.67
CA HIS A 516 -4.33 12.75 -8.55
C HIS A 516 -4.35 11.27 -9.02
N PRO A 517 -5.36 10.46 -8.65
CA PRO A 517 -5.42 9.05 -9.05
C PRO A 517 -5.33 8.84 -10.56
N ILE A 518 -4.48 7.93 -11.02
CA ILE A 518 -4.33 7.58 -12.45
C ILE A 518 -5.43 6.57 -12.82
N THR A 519 -6.30 6.90 -13.77
CA THR A 519 -7.33 5.96 -14.23
C THR A 519 -6.72 4.98 -15.22
N VAL A 520 -6.63 3.69 -14.87
CA VAL A 520 -6.03 2.64 -15.69
C VAL A 520 -7.10 1.63 -16.08
N HIS A 521 -7.27 1.38 -17.36
CA HIS A 521 -8.23 0.39 -17.86
C HIS A 521 -7.67 -0.46 -19.01
N CYS A 522 -8.23 -1.66 -19.13
CA CYS A 522 -8.09 -2.51 -20.30
C CYS A 522 -9.50 -2.93 -20.75
N SER A 523 -9.76 -4.23 -20.97
CA SER A 523 -11.12 -4.72 -21.17
C SER A 523 -11.83 -4.95 -19.83
N ALA A 524 -11.39 -5.92 -19.01
CA ALA A 524 -11.99 -6.20 -17.69
C ALA A 524 -11.39 -5.39 -16.53
N GLY A 525 -10.28 -4.67 -16.77
CA GLY A 525 -9.62 -3.88 -15.73
C GLY A 525 -8.85 -4.70 -14.69
N ALA A 526 -8.29 -5.85 -15.07
CA ALA A 526 -7.60 -6.76 -14.14
C ALA A 526 -6.23 -7.25 -14.66
N GLY A 527 -6.19 -7.90 -15.83
CA GLY A 527 -4.94 -8.47 -16.39
C GLY A 527 -3.89 -7.41 -16.74
N ARG A 528 -4.04 -6.77 -17.90
CA ARG A 528 -3.13 -5.71 -18.38
C ARG A 528 -3.04 -4.52 -17.40
N THR A 529 -4.19 -4.10 -16.87
CA THR A 529 -4.28 -3.09 -15.80
C THR A 529 -3.43 -3.46 -14.58
N GLY A 530 -3.52 -4.71 -14.12
CA GLY A 530 -2.72 -5.19 -12.99
C GLY A 530 -1.23 -5.23 -13.30
N THR A 531 -0.85 -5.60 -14.52
CA THR A 531 0.55 -5.54 -14.97
C THR A 531 1.10 -4.12 -14.94
N PHE A 532 0.34 -3.15 -15.46
CA PHE A 532 0.73 -1.74 -15.43
C PHE A 532 0.87 -1.21 -13.99
N CYS A 533 -0.12 -1.44 -13.12
CA CYS A 533 -0.06 -0.99 -11.73
C CYS A 533 1.09 -1.68 -10.96
N ALA A 534 1.35 -2.96 -11.22
CA ALA A 534 2.44 -3.70 -10.61
C ALA A 534 3.80 -3.12 -11.03
N LEU A 535 4.00 -2.94 -12.34
CA LEU A 535 5.24 -2.40 -12.88
C LEU A 535 5.48 -0.96 -12.44
N SER A 536 4.48 -0.09 -12.51
CA SER A 536 4.61 1.30 -12.02
C SER A 536 5.07 1.34 -10.56
N THR A 537 4.48 0.49 -9.70
CA THR A 537 4.83 0.40 -8.28
C THR A 537 6.21 -0.21 -8.06
N VAL A 538 6.56 -1.29 -8.77
CA VAL A 538 7.86 -1.96 -8.62
C VAL A 538 8.99 -1.08 -9.14
N LEU A 539 8.84 -0.46 -10.31
CA LEU A 539 9.87 0.39 -10.90
C LEU A 539 10.13 1.63 -10.05
N GLU A 540 9.08 2.26 -9.49
CA GLU A 540 9.27 3.38 -8.57
C GLU A 540 10.01 2.95 -7.29
N ARG A 541 9.66 1.79 -6.73
CA ARG A 541 10.33 1.23 -5.56
C ARG A 541 11.78 0.85 -5.83
N VAL A 542 12.06 0.25 -6.97
CA VAL A 542 13.41 -0.12 -7.41
C VAL A 542 14.25 1.15 -7.53
N LYS A 543 13.75 2.21 -8.17
CA LYS A 543 14.44 3.52 -8.23
C LYS A 543 14.72 4.13 -6.87
N ALA A 544 13.78 4.01 -5.92
CA ALA A 544 13.88 4.65 -4.62
C ALA A 544 14.70 3.87 -3.58
N GLU A 545 14.61 2.54 -3.56
CA GLU A 545 15.17 1.67 -2.51
C GLU A 545 16.21 0.66 -3.02
N GLY A 546 16.31 0.42 -4.33
CA GLY A 546 17.09 -0.70 -4.87
C GLY A 546 16.52 -2.09 -4.54
N ILE A 547 15.26 -2.17 -4.08
CA ILE A 547 14.61 -3.42 -3.65
C ILE A 547 13.49 -3.79 -4.64
N LEU A 548 13.56 -5.01 -5.18
CA LEU A 548 12.50 -5.60 -5.99
C LEU A 548 11.67 -6.63 -5.19
N ASP A 549 10.34 -6.58 -5.31
CA ASP A 549 9.43 -7.59 -4.75
C ASP A 549 8.13 -7.65 -5.57
N VAL A 550 8.22 -8.28 -6.75
CA VAL A 550 7.09 -8.44 -7.67
C VAL A 550 5.97 -9.26 -7.03
N PHE A 551 6.31 -10.34 -6.31
CA PHE A 551 5.34 -11.23 -5.67
C PHE A 551 4.45 -10.51 -4.67
N GLN A 552 5.04 -9.78 -3.69
CA GLN A 552 4.23 -9.07 -2.69
C GLN A 552 3.45 -7.92 -3.31
N THR A 553 3.98 -7.29 -4.37
CA THR A 553 3.26 -6.24 -5.09
C THR A 553 1.99 -6.80 -5.74
N VAL A 554 2.11 -7.86 -6.55
CA VAL A 554 0.96 -8.52 -7.20
C VAL A 554 -0.01 -9.08 -6.16
N LYS A 555 0.49 -9.67 -5.07
CA LYS A 555 -0.35 -10.14 -3.97
C LYS A 555 -1.16 -9.01 -3.34
N SER A 556 -0.55 -7.84 -3.12
CA SER A 556 -1.25 -6.67 -2.58
C SER A 556 -2.33 -6.17 -3.54
N LEU A 557 -2.02 -6.06 -4.85
CA LEU A 557 -3.00 -5.66 -5.87
C LEU A 557 -4.20 -6.61 -5.92
N ARG A 558 -3.97 -7.92 -5.85
CA ARG A 558 -5.04 -8.94 -5.85
C ARG A 558 -5.94 -8.90 -4.63
N LEU A 559 -5.45 -8.37 -3.50
CA LEU A 559 -6.28 -8.15 -2.31
C LEU A 559 -7.22 -6.96 -2.50
N GLN A 560 -6.83 -5.96 -3.30
CA GLN A 560 -7.62 -4.77 -3.56
C GLN A 560 -8.60 -4.98 -4.72
N ARG A 561 -8.17 -5.64 -5.80
CA ARG A 561 -9.05 -6.01 -6.92
C ARG A 561 -8.81 -7.46 -7.35
N PRO A 562 -9.85 -8.29 -7.48
CA PRO A 562 -9.67 -9.68 -7.91
C PRO A 562 -8.96 -9.78 -9.26
N HIS A 563 -8.14 -10.82 -9.43
CA HIS A 563 -7.48 -11.18 -10.70
C HIS A 563 -6.49 -10.15 -11.27
N MET A 564 -6.02 -9.18 -10.47
CA MET A 564 -4.89 -8.32 -10.87
C MET A 564 -3.68 -9.17 -11.28
N VAL A 565 -3.16 -8.92 -12.49
CA VAL A 565 -2.21 -9.80 -13.20
C VAL A 565 -2.83 -11.20 -13.35
N GLN A 566 -3.52 -11.45 -14.46
CA GLN A 566 -4.44 -12.57 -14.60
C GLN A 566 -3.75 -13.87 -15.03
N THR A 567 -2.79 -13.79 -15.95
CA THR A 567 -2.10 -14.96 -16.52
C THR A 567 -0.68 -15.12 -15.98
N LEU A 568 -0.11 -16.32 -16.11
CA LEU A 568 1.29 -16.58 -15.77
C LEU A 568 2.23 -15.74 -16.66
N GLU A 569 1.95 -15.68 -17.95
CA GLU A 569 2.72 -14.87 -18.91
C GLU A 569 2.77 -13.39 -18.49
N GLN A 570 1.65 -12.81 -18.04
CA GLN A 570 1.61 -11.43 -17.52
C GLN A 570 2.48 -11.25 -16.27
N TYR A 571 2.60 -12.28 -15.44
CA TYR A 571 3.45 -12.27 -14.25
C TYR A 571 4.94 -12.39 -14.62
N GLU A 572 5.27 -13.26 -15.57
CA GLU A 572 6.63 -13.38 -16.14
C GLU A 572 7.05 -12.08 -16.83
N PHE A 573 6.13 -11.45 -17.57
CA PHE A 573 6.36 -10.14 -18.19
C PHE A 573 6.72 -9.07 -17.17
N CYS A 574 6.14 -9.11 -15.95
CA CYS A 574 6.52 -8.18 -14.89
C CYS A 574 8.00 -8.31 -14.51
N TYR A 575 8.51 -9.54 -14.39
CA TYR A 575 9.93 -9.77 -14.12
C TYR A 575 10.81 -9.34 -15.28
N LYS A 576 10.41 -9.67 -16.51
CA LYS A 576 11.14 -9.31 -17.72
C LYS A 576 11.34 -7.79 -17.84
N VAL A 577 10.27 -7.00 -17.68
CA VAL A 577 10.35 -5.54 -17.76
C VAL A 577 11.22 -4.96 -16.63
N VAL A 578 11.15 -5.51 -15.42
CA VAL A 578 12.01 -5.06 -14.30
C VAL A 578 13.47 -5.37 -14.57
N GLN A 579 13.77 -6.55 -15.13
CA GLN A 579 15.12 -6.92 -15.54
C GLN A 579 15.65 -5.97 -16.61
N GLU A 580 14.91 -5.76 -17.70
CA GLU A 580 15.30 -4.84 -18.76
C GLU A 580 15.48 -3.39 -18.26
N TYR A 581 14.64 -2.96 -17.31
CA TYR A 581 14.81 -1.66 -16.67
C TYR A 581 16.13 -1.57 -15.88
N ILE A 582 16.47 -2.60 -15.09
CA ILE A 582 17.73 -2.61 -14.32
C ILE A 582 18.93 -2.64 -15.28
N ASP A 583 18.87 -3.46 -16.33
CA ASP A 583 19.94 -3.58 -17.31
C ASP A 583 20.19 -2.25 -18.04
N ALA A 584 19.11 -1.57 -18.46
CA ALA A 584 19.17 -0.27 -19.13
C ALA A 584 19.68 0.89 -18.23
N PHE A 585 19.53 0.75 -16.91
CA PHE A 585 19.89 1.78 -15.94
C PHE A 585 20.98 1.33 -14.94
N SER A 586 21.83 0.37 -15.33
CA SER A 586 22.85 -0.27 -14.48
C SER A 586 23.86 0.69 -13.81
N ASP A 587 23.99 1.92 -14.31
CA ASP A 587 24.82 2.98 -13.70
C ASP A 587 24.13 3.78 -12.58
N TYR A 588 22.83 3.57 -12.32
CA TYR A 588 22.14 4.25 -11.21
C TYR A 588 22.79 3.86 -9.87
N ALA A 589 23.16 4.87 -9.08
CA ALA A 589 23.87 4.70 -7.80
C ALA A 589 23.14 3.80 -6.79
N ASN A 590 21.81 3.65 -6.91
CA ASN A 590 20.99 2.80 -6.05
C ASN A 590 21.00 1.30 -6.43
N PHE A 591 21.62 0.94 -7.57
CA PHE A 591 21.72 -0.45 -8.05
C PHE A 591 23.10 -1.08 -7.82
N LYS A 592 24.05 -0.32 -7.25
CA LYS A 592 25.40 -0.78 -6.92
C LYS A 592 25.52 -1.31 -5.50
#